data_AF-A0A6A2FPD1-F1
#
_entry.id   AF-A0A6A2FPD1-F1
#
_cell.length_a   1.000
_cell.length_b   1.000
_cell.length_c   1.000
_cell.angle_alpha   90.00
_cell.angle_beta   90.00
_cell.angle_gamma   90.00
#
_symmetry.space_group_name_H-M   'P 1'
#
loop_
_entity.id
_entity.type
_entity.pdbx_description
1 polymer ?
#
loop_
_entity_poly.entity_id
_entity_poly.type
_entity_poly.pdbx_seq_one_letter_code
_entity_poly.pdbx_strand_id
1 'polypeptide(L)'
;MNVKEEIPHPNLRDHFIQFGTSTWTENEAEEYQTESVRRAVYNNGKFSPHGSSEIPMEDMVMLLRECIIRKKLSRLQILKMIFSTFFKYKKSK
;
A
#
# COMPACT_ATOMS: atom_id res chain seq x y z
N MET A 1 -10.86 4.63 2.06
CA MET A 1 -10.42 3.78 0.95
C MET A 1 -11.51 2.79 0.65
N ASN A 2 -11.94 2.75 -0.61
CA ASN A 2 -12.85 1.75 -1.14
C ASN A 2 -12.01 0.54 -1.62
N VAL A 3 -12.05 -0.55 -0.87
CA VAL A 3 -11.22 -1.74 -1.12
C VAL A 3 -11.87 -2.54 -2.24
N LYS A 4 -11.12 -2.78 -3.31
CA LYS A 4 -11.55 -3.59 -4.45
C LYS A 4 -10.99 -5.00 -4.39
N GLU A 5 -9.84 -5.18 -3.73
CA GLU A 5 -9.15 -6.46 -3.67
C GLU A 5 -8.29 -6.59 -2.42
N GLU A 6 -8.19 -7.80 -1.88
CA GLU A 6 -7.39 -8.15 -0.70
C GLU A 6 -6.53 -9.38 -0.96
N ILE A 7 -5.30 -9.35 -0.46
CA ILE A 7 -4.34 -10.45 -0.60
C ILE A 7 -3.86 -10.84 0.81
N PRO A 8 -4.10 -12.07 1.25
CA PRO A 8 -3.63 -12.52 2.56
C PRO A 8 -2.10 -12.57 2.60
N HIS A 9 -1.53 -12.17 3.74
CA HIS A 9 -0.11 -12.32 4.00
C HIS A 9 0.21 -13.82 4.18
N PRO A 10 1.23 -14.36 3.49
CA PRO A 10 1.46 -15.81 3.46
C PRO A 10 1.82 -16.40 4.83
N ASN A 11 2.47 -15.61 5.69
CA ASN A 11 3.02 -16.08 6.96
C ASN A 11 2.35 -15.45 8.18
N LEU A 12 1.41 -14.53 8.00
CA LEU A 12 0.80 -13.77 9.09
C LEU A 12 -0.71 -13.90 8.99
N ARG A 13 -1.30 -14.58 9.97
CA ARG A 13 -2.74 -14.76 10.05
C ARG A 13 -3.41 -13.41 10.24
N ASP A 14 -4.49 -13.16 9.52
CA ASP A 14 -5.30 -11.93 9.61
C ASP A 14 -4.60 -10.65 9.11
N HIS A 15 -3.44 -10.77 8.47
CA HIS A 15 -2.76 -9.68 7.78
C HIS A 15 -3.01 -9.74 6.27
N PHE A 16 -3.22 -8.58 5.64
CA PHE A 16 -3.57 -8.48 4.23
C PHE A 16 -2.91 -7.27 3.56
N ILE A 17 -2.78 -7.34 2.24
CA ILE A 17 -2.55 -6.19 1.37
C ILE A 17 -3.86 -5.85 0.68
N GLN A 18 -4.31 -4.60 0.82
CA GLN A 18 -5.52 -4.10 0.19
C GLN A 18 -5.18 -3.21 -1.00
N PHE A 19 -5.87 -3.44 -2.11
CA PHE A 19 -5.86 -2.61 -3.31
C PHE A 19 -7.23 -1.96 -3.49
N GLY A 20 -7.25 -0.72 -3.95
CA GLY A 20 -8.48 0.03 -4.11
C GLY A 20 -8.24 1.50 -4.38
N THR A 21 -9.25 2.32 -4.13
CA THR A 21 -9.16 3.77 -4.29
C THR A 21 -9.23 4.49 -2.96
N SER A 22 -8.32 5.43 -2.75
CA SER A 22 -8.44 6.38 -1.66
C SER A 22 -9.38 7.49 -2.07
N THR A 23 -10.38 7.73 -1.22
CA THR A 23 -11.35 8.80 -1.37
C THR A 23 -11.46 9.54 -0.04
N TRP A 24 -11.69 10.84 -0.10
CA TRP A 24 -11.99 11.67 1.08
C TRP A 24 -13.45 11.53 1.51
N THR A 25 -14.35 11.25 0.56
CA THR A 25 -15.78 11.04 0.79
C THR A 25 -16.29 9.79 0.07
N GLU A 26 -17.45 9.27 0.47
CA GLU A 26 -18.03 8.06 -0.12
C GLU A 26 -18.53 8.26 -1.56
N ASN A 27 -18.86 9.50 -1.93
CA ASN A 27 -19.44 9.86 -3.24
C ASN A 27 -18.48 10.65 -4.12
N GLU A 28 -17.17 10.60 -3.84
CA GLU A 28 -16.16 11.31 -4.63
C GLU A 28 -16.14 10.80 -6.07
N ALA A 29 -16.23 11.71 -7.05
CA ALA A 29 -16.28 11.34 -8.47
C ALA A 29 -15.01 10.57 -8.87
N GLU A 30 -15.15 9.62 -9.80
CA GLU A 30 -14.11 8.64 -10.13
C GLU A 30 -12.78 9.30 -10.56
N GLU A 31 -12.84 10.46 -11.21
CA GLU A 31 -11.68 11.24 -11.64
C GLU A 31 -10.83 11.80 -10.49
N TYR A 32 -11.40 11.95 -9.29
CA TYR A 32 -10.70 12.41 -8.09
C TYR A 32 -10.26 11.26 -7.18
N GLN A 33 -10.64 10.04 -7.51
CA GLN A 33 -10.22 8.87 -6.76
C GLN A 33 -8.78 8.51 -7.09
N THR A 34 -7.94 8.35 -6.06
CA THR A 34 -6.53 7.98 -6.26
C THR A 34 -6.32 6.50 -5.98
N GLU A 35 -5.68 5.76 -6.88
CA GLU A 35 -5.31 4.37 -6.59
C GLU A 35 -4.42 4.30 -5.34
N SER A 36 -4.75 3.37 -4.45
CA SER A 36 -4.09 3.22 -3.17
C SER A 36 -3.84 1.75 -2.86
N VAL A 37 -2.70 1.48 -2.25
CA VAL A 37 -2.30 0.17 -1.78
C VAL A 37 -1.82 0.31 -0.34
N ARG A 38 -2.28 -0.56 0.54
CA ARG A 38 -1.90 -0.52 1.96
C ARG A 38 -1.87 -1.90 2.60
N ARG A 39 -1.10 -2.01 3.67
CA ARG A 39 -1.19 -3.13 4.62
C ARG A 39 -2.43 -2.93 5.51
N ALA A 40 -3.15 -4.01 5.79
CA ALA A 40 -4.26 -4.04 6.73
C ALA A 40 -4.13 -5.25 7.66
N VAL A 41 -4.67 -5.14 8.87
CA VAL A 41 -4.76 -6.23 9.84
C VAL A 41 -6.18 -6.28 10.37
N TYR A 42 -6.80 -7.45 10.32
CA TYR A 42 -8.06 -7.68 11.03
C TYR A 42 -7.75 -7.98 12.50
N ASN A 43 -8.28 -7.17 13.40
CA ASN A 43 -8.26 -7.48 14.83
C ASN A 43 -9.70 -7.72 15.28
N ASN A 44 -10.06 -8.97 15.59
CA ASN A 44 -11.40 -9.37 16.07
C ASN A 44 -12.55 -8.84 15.19
N GLY A 45 -12.41 -8.94 13.86
CA GLY A 45 -13.44 -8.50 12.91
C GLY A 45 -13.58 -6.98 12.76
N LYS A 46 -12.73 -6.18 13.42
CA LYS A 46 -12.66 -4.73 13.26
C LYS A 46 -11.37 -4.35 12.54
N PHE A 47 -11.49 -3.42 11.60
CA PHE A 47 -10.38 -2.79 10.90
C PHE A 47 -9.48 -2.08 11.93
N SER A 48 -8.21 -2.47 12.04
CA SER A 48 -7.22 -1.75 12.85
C SER A 48 -6.33 -0.89 11.95
N PRO A 49 -6.58 0.43 11.87
CA PRO A 49 -5.70 1.35 11.16
C PRO A 49 -4.36 1.65 11.88
N HIS A 50 -4.18 1.18 13.12
CA HIS A 50 -2.99 1.44 13.93
C HIS A 50 -1.98 0.28 13.85
N GLY A 51 -0.66 0.51 13.88
CA GLY A 51 0.04 1.75 14.18
C GLY A 51 1.54 1.52 14.32
N SER A 52 2.23 1.38 13.21
CA SER A 52 3.69 1.46 13.18
C SER A 52 4.06 2.39 12.03
N SER A 53 4.80 3.45 12.34
CA SER A 53 5.48 4.30 11.35
C SER A 53 6.42 3.49 10.45
N GLU A 54 6.78 2.28 10.90
CA GLU A 54 7.69 1.37 10.26
C GLU A 54 6.90 0.21 9.64
N ILE A 55 6.95 0.12 8.32
CA ILE A 55 6.48 -1.05 7.60
C ILE A 55 7.63 -2.07 7.63
N PRO A 56 7.43 -3.29 8.17
CA PRO A 56 8.44 -4.34 8.11
C PRO A 56 8.96 -4.54 6.68
N MET A 57 10.24 -4.88 6.55
CA MET A 57 10.86 -5.03 5.22
C MET A 57 10.18 -6.14 4.41
N GLU A 58 9.75 -7.21 5.07
CA GLU A 58 9.05 -8.33 4.47
C GLU A 58 7.71 -7.90 3.87
N ASP A 59 6.96 -7.08 4.61
CA ASP A 59 5.69 -6.51 4.16
C ASP A 59 5.91 -5.56 2.98
N MET A 60 6.99 -4.76 2.99
CA MET A 60 7.37 -3.90 1.87
C MET A 60 7.71 -4.70 0.61
N VAL A 61 8.48 -5.78 0.75
CA VAL A 61 8.82 -6.67 -0.37
C VAL A 61 7.56 -7.31 -0.95
N MET A 62 6.65 -7.77 -0.10
CA MET A 62 5.37 -8.32 -0.52
C MET A 62 4.53 -7.28 -1.28
N LEU A 63 4.38 -6.07 -0.74
CA LEU A 63 3.70 -4.94 -1.39
C LEU A 63 4.24 -4.67 -2.79
N LEU A 64 5.56 -4.51 -2.93
CA LEU A 64 6.18 -4.22 -4.21
C LEU A 64 6.02 -5.37 -5.20
N ARG A 65 6.13 -6.62 -4.73
CA ARG A 65 5.93 -7.82 -5.55
C ARG A 65 4.51 -7.87 -6.12
N GLU A 66 3.50 -7.68 -5.28
CA GLU A 66 2.08 -7.73 -5.70
C GLU A 66 1.74 -6.59 -6.65
N CYS A 67 2.28 -5.39 -6.43
CA CYS A 67 2.15 -4.27 -7.37
C CYS A 67 2.70 -4.60 -8.77
N ILE A 68 3.79 -5.35 -8.87
CA ILE A 68 4.38 -5.78 -10.15
C ILE A 68 3.53 -6.86 -10.82
N ILE A 69 3.17 -7.92 -10.08
CA ILE A 69 2.39 -9.06 -10.59
C ILE A 69 1.06 -8.57 -11.18
N ARG A 70 0.42 -7.63 -10.48
CA ARG A 70 -0.89 -7.06 -10.84
C ARG A 70 -0.81 -5.90 -11.82
N LYS A 71 0.40 -5.61 -12.32
CA LYS A 71 0.67 -4.53 -13.27
C LYS A 71 0.20 -3.15 -12.77
N LYS A 72 0.15 -2.96 -11.45
CA LYS A 72 -0.16 -1.67 -10.82
C LYS A 72 1.03 -0.72 -10.89
N LEU A 73 2.24 -1.26 -10.72
CA LEU A 73 3.49 -0.52 -10.90
C LEU A 73 4.49 -1.34 -11.70
N SER A 74 5.15 -0.68 -12.65
CA SER A 74 6.32 -1.25 -13.30
C SER A 74 7.56 -1.20 -12.40
N ARG A 75 8.51 -2.11 -12.64
CA ARG A 75 9.83 -2.11 -11.96
C ARG A 75 10.52 -0.74 -12.05
N LEU A 76 10.43 -0.07 -13.21
CA LEU A 76 11.03 1.24 -13.41
C LEU A 76 10.37 2.33 -12.55
N GLN A 77 9.04 2.30 -12.42
CA GLN A 77 8.32 3.24 -11.55
C GLN A 77 8.72 3.05 -10.09
N ILE A 78 8.79 1.80 -9.63
CA ILE A 78 9.23 1.46 -8.26
C ILE A 78 10.64 2.00 -8.01
N LEU A 79 11.58 1.75 -8.92
CA LEU A 79 12.95 2.27 -8.81
C LEU A 79 12.96 3.81 -8.75
N LYS A 80 12.21 4.49 -9.61
CA LYS A 80 12.09 5.96 -9.59
C LYS A 80 11.54 6.47 -8.25
N MET A 81 10.56 5.80 -7.66
CA MET A 81 10.00 6.18 -6.35
C MET A 81 11.05 6.02 -5.25
N ILE A 82 11.76 4.88 -5.22
CA ILE A 82 12.82 4.61 -4.25
C ILE A 82 13.92 5.66 -4.39
N PHE A 83 14.45 5.86 -5.60
CA PHE A 83 15.51 6.84 -5.86
C PHE A 83 15.09 8.26 -5.48
N SER A 84 13.90 8.70 -5.87
CA SER A 84 13.43 10.06 -5.54
C SER A 84 13.29 10.27 -4.02
N THR A 85 12.90 9.24 -3.28
CA THR A 85 12.80 9.30 -1.81
C THR A 85 14.19 9.38 -1.16
N PHE A 86 15.12 8.50 -1.54
CA PHE A 86 16.48 8.49 -1.00
C PHE A 86 17.27 9.78 -1.34
N PHE A 87 17.17 10.27 -2.58
CA PHE A 87 17.89 11.48 -2.99
C PHE A 87 17.28 12.77 -2.44
N LYS A 88 15.95 12.85 -2.26
CA LYS A 88 15.34 13.99 -1.54
C LYS A 88 15.80 14.03 -0.09
N TYR A 89 15.84 12.88 0.59
CA TYR A 89 16.28 12.81 1.98
C TYR A 89 17.73 13.29 2.18
N LYS A 90 18.60 13.03 1.20
CA LYS A 90 20.01 13.48 1.23
C LYS A 90 20.19 14.99 1.00
N LYS A 91 19.22 15.68 0.39
CA LYS A 91 19.27 17.14 0.18
C LYS A 91 18.65 17.95 1.34
N SER A 92 17.90 17.31 2.22
CA SER A 92 17.25 17.95 3.38
C SER A 92 18.00 17.78 4.70
N LYS A 93 19.20 17.19 4.68
CA LYS A 93 20.15 17.14 5.81
C LYS A 93 21.35 18.00 5.47
#